data_AF-A0A418CLB9-F1
#
_entry.id   AF-A0A418CLB9-F1
#
_cell.length_a   1.000
_cell.length_b   1.000
_cell.length_c   1.000
_cell.angle_alpha   90.00
_cell.angle_beta   90.00
_cell.angle_gamma   90.00
#
_symmetry.space_group_name_H-M   'P 1'
#
loop_
_entity.id
_entity.type
_entity.pdbx_description
1 polymer ?
#
loop_
_entity_poly.entity_id
_entity_poly.type
_entity_poly.pdbx_seq_one_letter_code
_entity_poly.pdbx_strand_id
1 'polypeptide(L)'
;MVLVGALYSLSWICVFFYLPKDIYIRFSTISSFVGLAPLALVLVLSGSWGGFFLGLGVALIAFSDFLWTRKNKLGFDFVAAVFDLVAKVLLDLPSVLLAVVGILLLGTTWAFWCGQLLADVRDDEGWSFNLLWLFFHFYWTSHLVHTLISLLVSGTVMYWYHHWDNSNDAPHLFADPPSSPRSLESKVSSVDLDDDIARRRGSKTKAVRAHVVVLHYTRMSMSYALGSACLAAIFCPIAHLLWNILRMANRDDSYRWLRVVVRPVAPSIETFIQLYHKYSLVFVAGFGQSFATSAADAWKLMHDRGIEAIVDDDLTSRLLLFVANGCAGTMGTLCNIVLLGSHLRVYGTIVSFLVGYFVCQAATTMMNITVKTLFICFAVHPARLSRLNPIIYHRFMRLSELKSFGERHR
;
A
#
# COMPACT_ATOMS: atom_id res chain seq x y z
N MET A 1 -21.73 -9.21 4.48
CA MET A 1 -20.34 -9.34 3.98
C MET A 1 -19.50 -8.10 4.26
N VAL A 2 -19.91 -6.89 3.83
CA VAL A 2 -19.12 -5.67 4.07
C VAL A 2 -18.86 -5.39 5.55
N LEU A 3 -19.87 -5.51 6.40
CA LEU A 3 -19.71 -5.30 7.84
C LEU A 3 -18.73 -6.31 8.47
N VAL A 4 -18.78 -7.57 8.05
CA VAL A 4 -17.84 -8.61 8.51
C VAL A 4 -16.42 -8.30 8.03
N GLY A 5 -16.25 -7.89 6.77
CA GLY A 5 -14.96 -7.46 6.22
C GLY A 5 -14.40 -6.22 6.92
N ALA A 6 -15.25 -5.27 7.31
CA ALA A 6 -14.87 -4.08 8.07
C ALA A 6 -14.46 -4.44 9.51
N LEU A 7 -15.19 -5.32 10.18
CA LEU A 7 -14.80 -5.84 11.50
C LEU A 7 -13.49 -6.62 11.42
N TYR A 8 -13.30 -7.44 10.39
CA TYR A 8 -12.05 -8.15 10.13
C TYR A 8 -10.90 -7.16 9.94
N SER A 9 -11.06 -6.14 9.09
CA SER A 9 -10.01 -5.17 8.82
C SER A 9 -9.65 -4.31 10.04
N LEU A 10 -10.64 -3.86 10.81
CA LEU A 10 -10.43 -3.17 12.09
C LEU A 10 -9.72 -4.08 13.10
N SER A 11 -10.12 -5.35 13.18
CA SER A 11 -9.45 -6.33 14.05
C SER A 11 -7.98 -6.45 13.68
N TRP A 12 -7.65 -6.52 12.39
CA TRP A 12 -6.25 -6.60 11.94
C TRP A 12 -5.44 -5.34 12.20
N ILE A 13 -6.04 -4.16 12.10
CA ILE A 13 -5.40 -2.92 12.52
C ILE A 13 -5.08 -2.98 14.02
N CYS A 14 -6.04 -3.43 14.85
CA CYS A 14 -5.80 -3.63 16.27
C CYS A 14 -4.70 -4.66 16.54
N VAL A 15 -4.74 -5.83 15.88
CA VAL A 15 -3.69 -6.85 15.98
C VAL A 15 -2.33 -6.26 15.65
N PHE A 16 -2.23 -5.44 14.59
CA PHE A 16 -0.97 -4.80 14.23
C PHE A 16 -0.42 -3.91 15.33
N PHE A 17 -1.24 -3.14 16.05
CA PHE A 17 -0.76 -2.23 17.10
C PHE A 17 -0.51 -2.91 18.45
N TYR A 18 -1.33 -3.90 18.83
CA TYR A 18 -1.28 -4.49 20.17
C TYR A 18 -0.41 -5.74 20.29
N LEU A 19 -0.17 -6.48 19.20
CA LEU A 19 0.63 -7.69 19.23
C LEU A 19 2.11 -7.45 18.84
N PRO A 20 3.04 -8.26 19.38
CA PRO A 20 4.40 -8.35 18.88
C PRO A 20 4.44 -8.65 17.39
N LYS A 21 5.37 -8.03 16.65
CA LYS A 21 5.39 -8.12 15.18
C LYS A 21 5.72 -9.52 14.67
N ASP A 22 6.50 -10.30 15.42
CA ASP A 22 6.76 -11.70 15.10
C ASP A 22 5.47 -12.53 15.06
N ILE A 23 4.58 -12.28 16.03
CA ILE A 23 3.27 -12.94 16.12
C ILE A 23 2.36 -12.43 15.00
N TYR A 24 2.37 -11.12 14.72
CA TYR A 24 1.62 -10.53 13.61
C TYR A 24 2.01 -11.15 12.26
N ILE A 25 3.31 -11.30 11.98
CA ILE A 25 3.80 -11.90 10.72
C ILE A 25 3.36 -13.36 10.61
N ARG A 26 3.44 -14.13 11.69
CA ARG A 26 2.94 -15.51 11.71
C ARG A 26 1.44 -15.55 11.43
N PHE A 27 0.64 -14.72 12.09
CA PHE A 27 -0.79 -14.66 11.83
C PHE A 27 -1.09 -14.25 10.38
N SER A 28 -0.39 -13.25 9.83
CA SER A 28 -0.55 -12.80 8.45
C SER A 28 -0.26 -13.92 7.43
N THR A 29 0.81 -14.70 7.63
CA THR A 29 1.10 -15.84 6.73
C THR A 29 0.06 -16.96 6.85
N ILE A 30 -0.42 -17.23 8.06
CA ILE A 30 -1.47 -18.22 8.31
C ILE A 30 -2.81 -17.76 7.72
N SER A 31 -3.13 -16.47 7.79
CA SER A 31 -4.44 -15.95 7.36
C SER A 31 -4.69 -16.15 5.87
N SER A 32 -3.67 -16.02 5.01
CA SER A 32 -3.85 -16.29 3.57
C SER A 32 -4.21 -17.76 3.33
N PHE A 33 -3.49 -18.69 3.95
CA PHE A 33 -3.78 -20.12 3.79
C PHE A 33 -5.14 -20.51 4.37
N VAL A 34 -5.44 -20.07 5.59
CA VAL A 34 -6.72 -20.35 6.28
C VAL A 34 -7.90 -19.71 5.56
N GLY A 35 -7.73 -18.56 4.91
CA GLY A 35 -8.79 -17.94 4.11
C GLY A 35 -8.99 -18.60 2.75
N LEU A 36 -7.91 -18.85 2.01
CA LEU A 36 -8.00 -19.33 0.62
C LEU A 36 -8.23 -20.83 0.49
N ALA A 37 -7.71 -21.66 1.41
CA ALA A 37 -7.85 -23.11 1.29
C ALA A 37 -9.32 -23.60 1.41
N PRO A 38 -10.14 -23.12 2.38
CA PRO A 38 -11.56 -23.45 2.43
C PRO A 38 -12.31 -22.94 1.19
N LEU A 39 -11.96 -21.75 0.70
CA LEU A 39 -12.56 -21.18 -0.50
C LEU A 39 -12.32 -22.08 -1.72
N ALA A 40 -11.07 -22.53 -1.91
CA ALA A 40 -10.71 -23.43 -2.99
C ALA A 40 -11.50 -24.74 -2.90
N LEU A 41 -11.58 -25.35 -1.70
CA LEU A 41 -12.33 -26.59 -1.48
C LEU A 41 -13.80 -26.42 -1.83
N VAL A 42 -14.44 -25.37 -1.30
CA VAL A 42 -15.86 -25.13 -1.49
C VAL A 42 -16.21 -24.79 -2.95
N LEU A 43 -15.31 -24.13 -3.69
CA LEU A 43 -15.45 -23.88 -5.12
C LEU A 43 -15.27 -25.14 -5.97
N VAL A 44 -14.32 -26.01 -5.65
CA VAL A 44 -14.14 -27.29 -6.36
C VAL A 44 -15.37 -28.19 -6.13
N LEU A 45 -15.93 -28.19 -4.92
CA LEU A 45 -17.12 -28.94 -4.56
C LEU A 45 -18.44 -28.30 -5.05
N SER A 46 -18.40 -27.17 -5.76
CA SER A 46 -19.63 -26.51 -6.21
C SER A 46 -20.31 -27.19 -7.40
N GLY A 47 -19.70 -28.22 -7.99
CA GLY A 47 -20.27 -29.02 -9.08
C GLY A 47 -20.40 -28.30 -10.42
N SER A 48 -19.82 -27.09 -10.54
CA SER A 48 -19.85 -26.28 -11.77
C SER A 48 -18.45 -26.17 -12.36
N TRP A 49 -18.36 -26.17 -13.70
CA TRP A 49 -17.08 -26.00 -14.40
C TRP A 49 -16.38 -24.69 -14.03
N GLY A 50 -17.13 -23.60 -13.94
CA GLY A 50 -16.60 -22.30 -13.50
C GLY A 50 -16.06 -22.35 -12.06
N GLY A 51 -16.77 -22.99 -11.13
CA GLY A 51 -16.31 -23.17 -9.76
C GLY A 51 -15.05 -24.03 -9.67
N PHE A 52 -14.97 -25.10 -10.46
CA PHE A 52 -13.78 -25.97 -10.51
C PHE A 52 -12.51 -25.22 -10.94
N PHE A 53 -12.55 -24.51 -12.07
CA PHE A 53 -11.38 -23.75 -12.55
C PHE A 53 -10.99 -22.61 -11.61
N LEU A 54 -11.98 -21.90 -11.05
CA LEU A 54 -11.73 -20.86 -10.06
C LEU A 54 -11.11 -21.43 -8.77
N GLY A 55 -11.65 -22.56 -8.29
CA GLY A 55 -11.14 -23.26 -7.12
C GLY A 55 -9.69 -23.72 -7.30
N LEU A 56 -9.36 -24.26 -8.49
CA LEU A 56 -7.98 -24.61 -8.84
C LEU A 56 -7.06 -23.38 -8.85
N GLY A 57 -7.50 -22.27 -9.44
CA GLY A 57 -6.75 -21.01 -9.43
C GLY A 57 -6.48 -20.50 -8.01
N VAL A 58 -7.49 -20.51 -7.15
CA VAL A 58 -7.36 -20.12 -5.73
C VAL A 58 -6.42 -21.08 -4.98
N ALA A 59 -6.49 -22.38 -5.24
CA ALA A 59 -5.57 -23.37 -4.65
C ALA A 59 -4.12 -23.11 -5.06
N LEU A 60 -3.86 -22.77 -6.32
CA LEU A 60 -2.53 -22.42 -6.81
C LEU A 60 -1.99 -21.14 -6.15
N ILE A 61 -2.86 -20.13 -5.92
CA ILE A 61 -2.48 -18.92 -5.18
C ILE A 61 -2.12 -19.27 -3.73
N ALA A 62 -2.94 -20.06 -3.04
CA ALA A 62 -2.67 -20.49 -1.67
C ALA A 62 -1.35 -21.29 -1.56
N PHE A 63 -1.09 -22.16 -2.54
CA PHE A 63 0.15 -22.92 -2.62
C PHE A 63 1.37 -22.02 -2.91
N SER A 64 1.22 -21.04 -3.81
CA SER A 64 2.25 -20.03 -4.10
C SER A 64 2.60 -19.21 -2.86
N ASP A 65 1.60 -18.75 -2.11
CA ASP A 65 1.78 -18.01 -0.86
C ASP A 65 2.53 -18.85 0.19
N PHE A 66 2.22 -20.15 0.27
CA PHE A 66 2.90 -21.09 1.15
C PHE A 66 4.36 -21.31 0.76
N LEU A 67 4.66 -21.53 -0.53
CA LEU A 67 6.02 -21.67 -1.03
C LEU A 67 6.83 -20.38 -0.80
N TRP A 68 6.24 -19.23 -1.07
CA TRP A 68 6.88 -17.94 -0.84
C TRP A 68 7.19 -17.74 0.65
N THR A 69 6.26 -18.08 1.53
CA THR A 69 6.45 -18.00 2.98
C THR A 69 7.61 -18.88 3.42
N ARG A 70 7.70 -20.11 2.92
CA ARG A 70 8.82 -21.02 3.22
C ARG A 70 10.16 -20.48 2.73
N LYS A 71 10.21 -19.92 1.52
CA LYS A 71 11.45 -19.38 0.92
C LYS A 71 11.99 -18.16 1.66
N ASN A 72 11.12 -17.32 2.23
CA ASN A 72 11.51 -16.02 2.79
C ASN A 72 11.50 -15.96 4.33
N LYS A 73 11.37 -17.11 5.03
CA LYS A 73 11.29 -17.14 6.51
C LYS A 73 12.42 -16.39 7.21
N LEU A 74 13.64 -16.47 6.68
CA LEU A 74 14.82 -15.80 7.24
C LEU A 74 14.74 -14.27 7.21
N GLY A 75 13.90 -13.69 6.35
CA GLY A 75 13.71 -12.25 6.26
C GLY A 75 12.71 -11.69 7.28
N PHE A 76 11.95 -12.53 7.98
CA PHE A 76 10.83 -12.08 8.82
C PHE A 76 11.26 -11.27 10.05
N ASP A 77 12.39 -11.60 10.66
CA ASP A 77 12.90 -10.87 11.84
C ASP A 77 13.20 -9.39 11.49
N PHE A 78 13.70 -9.15 10.28
CA PHE A 78 13.92 -7.79 9.81
C PHE A 78 12.62 -7.06 9.49
N VAL A 79 11.66 -7.77 8.89
CA VAL A 79 10.33 -7.21 8.65
C VAL A 79 9.65 -6.83 9.96
N ALA A 80 9.84 -7.61 11.02
CA ALA A 80 9.34 -7.29 12.36
C ALA A 80 9.89 -5.94 12.84
N ALA A 81 11.21 -5.72 12.72
CA ALA A 81 11.83 -4.44 13.06
C ALA A 81 11.29 -3.27 12.23
N VAL A 82 11.06 -3.46 10.92
CA VAL A 82 10.44 -2.45 10.06
C VAL A 82 9.00 -2.17 10.49
N PHE A 83 8.21 -3.19 10.82
CA PHE A 83 6.85 -3.02 11.33
C PHE A 83 6.78 -2.38 12.71
N ASP A 84 7.76 -2.61 13.58
CA ASP A 84 7.89 -1.90 14.85
C ASP A 84 8.13 -0.41 14.62
N LEU A 85 9.01 -0.07 13.68
CA LEU A 85 9.24 1.32 13.29
C LEU A 85 7.96 1.96 12.73
N VAL A 86 7.26 1.26 11.83
CA VAL A 86 5.98 1.73 11.26
C VAL A 86 4.93 1.93 12.35
N ALA A 87 4.81 1.00 13.29
CA ALA A 87 3.87 1.13 14.39
C ALA A 87 4.20 2.36 15.26
N LYS A 88 5.48 2.59 15.57
CA LYS A 88 5.93 3.77 16.31
C LYS A 88 5.56 5.08 15.59
N VAL A 89 5.87 5.17 14.29
CA VAL A 89 5.56 6.35 13.45
C VAL A 89 4.05 6.64 13.47
N LEU A 90 3.23 5.61 13.30
CA LEU A 90 1.77 5.76 13.22
C LEU A 90 1.14 6.09 14.59
N LEU A 91 1.69 5.56 15.69
CA LEU A 91 1.25 5.89 17.05
C LEU A 91 1.59 7.35 17.42
N ASP A 92 2.68 7.89 16.91
CA ASP A 92 3.03 9.31 17.07
C ASP A 92 2.10 10.26 16.25
N LEU A 93 1.30 9.70 15.33
CA LEU A 93 0.40 10.42 14.42
C LEU A 93 -1.09 9.98 14.58
N PRO A 94 -1.71 10.19 15.75
CA PRO A 94 -3.08 9.72 16.01
C PRO A 94 -4.12 10.40 15.11
N SER A 95 -3.87 11.63 14.66
CA SER A 95 -4.74 12.34 13.72
C SER A 95 -4.79 11.68 12.34
N VAL A 96 -3.69 11.06 11.90
CA VAL A 96 -3.63 10.30 10.64
C VAL A 96 -4.43 9.01 10.77
N LEU A 97 -4.29 8.29 11.89
CA LEU A 97 -5.07 7.09 12.17
C LEU A 97 -6.57 7.36 12.10
N LEU A 98 -7.02 8.43 12.76
CA LEU A 98 -8.44 8.82 12.74
C LEU A 98 -8.93 9.17 11.33
N ALA A 99 -8.15 9.94 10.58
CA ALA A 99 -8.49 10.32 9.21
C ALA A 99 -8.56 9.10 8.28
N VAL A 100 -7.60 8.17 8.39
CA VAL A 100 -7.60 6.92 7.62
C VAL A 100 -8.80 6.06 7.98
N VAL A 101 -9.13 5.89 9.27
CA VAL A 101 -10.34 5.16 9.70
C VAL A 101 -11.59 5.80 9.09
N GLY A 102 -11.69 7.13 9.08
CA GLY A 102 -12.79 7.85 8.42
C GLY A 102 -12.88 7.55 6.92
N ILE A 103 -11.76 7.58 6.20
CA ILE A 103 -11.69 7.23 4.77
C ILE A 103 -12.10 5.77 4.54
N LEU A 104 -11.66 4.85 5.40
CA LEU A 104 -12.04 3.44 5.33
C LEU A 104 -13.54 3.24 5.56
N LEU A 105 -14.13 3.89 6.55
CA LEU A 105 -15.57 3.81 6.80
C LEU A 105 -16.38 4.33 5.61
N LEU A 106 -15.94 5.44 5.00
CA LEU A 106 -16.56 5.95 3.78
C LEU A 106 -16.42 4.95 2.62
N GLY A 107 -15.22 4.40 2.41
CA GLY A 107 -14.94 3.40 1.39
C GLY A 107 -15.73 2.10 1.58
N THR A 108 -15.90 1.62 2.82
CA THR A 108 -16.73 0.46 3.12
C THR A 108 -18.22 0.73 2.89
N THR A 109 -18.72 1.91 3.24
CA THR A 109 -20.10 2.32 2.97
C THR A 109 -20.38 2.36 1.48
N TRP A 110 -19.45 2.93 0.71
CA TRP A 110 -19.51 2.95 -0.75
C TRP A 110 -19.45 1.52 -1.34
N ALA A 111 -18.56 0.66 -0.85
CA ALA A 111 -18.45 -0.73 -1.31
C ALA A 111 -19.71 -1.54 -1.01
N PHE A 112 -20.39 -1.26 0.12
CA PHE A 112 -21.71 -1.81 0.43
C PHE A 112 -22.74 -1.39 -0.59
N TRP A 113 -22.80 -0.10 -0.93
CA TRP A 113 -23.74 0.42 -1.92
C TRP A 113 -23.52 -0.19 -3.31
N CYS A 114 -22.27 -0.29 -3.77
CA CYS A 114 -21.94 -0.96 -5.02
C CYS A 114 -22.26 -2.46 -4.99
N GLY A 115 -22.06 -3.13 -3.85
CA GLY A 115 -22.42 -4.53 -3.67
C GLY A 115 -23.93 -4.80 -3.82
N GLN A 116 -24.79 -3.87 -3.40
CA GLN A 116 -26.23 -3.95 -3.61
C GLN A 116 -26.59 -3.73 -5.08
N LEU A 117 -26.00 -2.72 -5.72
CA LEU A 117 -26.22 -2.45 -7.15
C LEU A 117 -25.80 -3.63 -8.04
N LEU A 118 -24.71 -4.32 -7.69
CA LEU A 118 -24.27 -5.56 -8.37
C LEU A 118 -25.28 -6.71 -8.22
N ALA A 119 -26.04 -6.75 -7.12
CA ALA A 119 -27.07 -7.75 -6.92
C ALA A 119 -28.32 -7.46 -7.77
N ASP A 120 -28.70 -6.19 -7.90
CA ASP A 120 -29.91 -5.76 -8.61
C ASP A 120 -29.77 -5.80 -10.15
N VAL A 121 -28.59 -5.50 -10.70
CA VAL A 121 -28.35 -5.43 -12.17
C VAL A 121 -28.33 -6.82 -12.85
N ARG A 122 -28.43 -7.90 -12.09
CA ARG A 122 -28.19 -9.26 -12.58
C ARG A 122 -29.41 -9.98 -13.16
N ASP A 123 -30.60 -9.38 -13.10
CA ASP A 123 -31.78 -9.93 -13.78
C ASP A 123 -31.62 -9.89 -15.32
N ASP A 124 -30.61 -9.18 -15.84
CA ASP A 124 -30.24 -9.20 -17.26
C ASP A 124 -29.26 -10.34 -17.59
N GLU A 125 -29.63 -11.20 -18.55
CA GLU A 125 -28.82 -12.34 -19.00
C GLU A 125 -27.50 -11.89 -19.68
N GLY A 126 -26.39 -11.86 -18.91
CA GLY A 126 -25.02 -11.87 -19.46
C GLY A 126 -24.09 -10.75 -18.98
N TRP A 127 -22.91 -10.66 -19.63
CA TRP A 127 -21.95 -9.57 -19.43
C TRP A 127 -22.47 -8.31 -20.13
N SER A 128 -23.41 -7.61 -19.50
CA SER A 128 -23.89 -6.32 -20.01
C SER A 128 -22.81 -5.24 -19.89
N PHE A 129 -22.87 -4.24 -20.77
CA PHE A 129 -22.00 -3.06 -20.69
C PHE A 129 -22.12 -2.38 -19.31
N ASN A 130 -23.33 -2.35 -18.75
CA ASN A 130 -23.60 -1.80 -17.41
C ASN A 130 -22.85 -2.57 -16.32
N LEU A 131 -22.82 -3.90 -16.40
CA LEU A 131 -22.07 -4.74 -15.46
C LEU A 131 -20.56 -4.50 -15.57
N LEU A 132 -20.04 -4.45 -16.80
CA LEU A 132 -18.60 -4.18 -17.03
C LEU A 132 -18.21 -2.78 -16.54
N TRP A 133 -19.05 -1.79 -16.79
CA TRP A 133 -18.88 -0.42 -16.29
C TRP A 133 -18.92 -0.37 -14.76
N LEU A 134 -19.82 -1.10 -14.13
CA LEU A 134 -19.93 -1.18 -12.68
C LEU A 134 -18.68 -1.82 -12.05
N PHE A 135 -18.14 -2.90 -12.65
CA PHE A 135 -16.87 -3.48 -12.23
C PHE A 135 -15.69 -2.52 -12.40
N PHE A 136 -15.62 -1.83 -13.53
CA PHE A 136 -14.59 -0.82 -13.76
C PHE A 136 -14.69 0.32 -12.74
N HIS A 137 -15.89 0.86 -12.53
CA HIS A 137 -16.14 1.90 -11.54
C HIS A 137 -15.74 1.42 -10.14
N PHE A 138 -16.13 0.20 -9.76
CA PHE A 138 -15.79 -0.39 -8.48
C PHE A 138 -14.28 -0.55 -8.29
N TYR A 139 -13.58 -1.05 -9.30
CA TYR A 139 -12.13 -1.16 -9.31
C TYR A 139 -11.46 0.23 -9.17
N TRP A 140 -11.87 1.19 -10.01
CA TRP A 140 -11.25 2.51 -10.07
C TRP A 140 -11.42 3.29 -8.77
N THR A 141 -12.63 3.34 -8.22
CA THR A 141 -12.94 4.04 -6.97
C THR A 141 -12.30 3.36 -5.76
N SER A 142 -12.25 2.03 -5.70
CA SER A 142 -11.50 1.31 -4.65
C SER A 142 -10.02 1.68 -4.66
N HIS A 143 -9.42 1.76 -5.86
CA HIS A 143 -8.05 2.21 -6.02
C HIS A 143 -7.87 3.70 -5.73
N LEU A 144 -8.86 4.54 -6.02
CA LEU A 144 -8.86 5.97 -5.67
C LEU A 144 -8.80 6.15 -4.15
N VAL A 145 -9.54 5.34 -3.38
CA VAL A 145 -9.43 5.34 -1.91
C VAL A 145 -7.99 5.04 -1.47
N HIS A 146 -7.33 4.06 -2.11
CA HIS A 146 -5.93 3.75 -1.79
C HIS A 146 -4.98 4.90 -2.13
N THR A 147 -5.17 5.60 -3.25
CA THR A 147 -4.30 6.72 -3.63
C THR A 147 -4.50 7.92 -2.71
N LEU A 148 -5.74 8.19 -2.26
CA LEU A 148 -6.03 9.21 -1.26
C LEU A 148 -5.39 8.91 0.10
N ILE A 149 -5.51 7.66 0.59
CA ILE A 149 -4.78 7.22 1.80
C ILE A 149 -3.28 7.38 1.58
N SER A 150 -2.78 7.06 0.38
CA SER A 150 -1.36 7.16 0.05
C SER A 150 -0.84 8.59 0.15
N LEU A 151 -1.55 9.56 -0.42
CA LEU A 151 -1.17 10.97 -0.37
C LEU A 151 -1.21 11.51 1.06
N LEU A 152 -2.26 11.19 1.81
CA LEU A 152 -2.42 11.62 3.19
C LEU A 152 -1.31 11.07 4.10
N VAL A 153 -1.08 9.76 4.06
CA VAL A 153 -0.13 9.06 4.92
C VAL A 153 1.30 9.44 4.54
N SER A 154 1.65 9.47 3.25
CA SER A 154 3.02 9.81 2.84
C SER A 154 3.41 11.24 3.19
N GLY A 155 2.54 12.22 2.98
CA GLY A 155 2.81 13.62 3.35
C GLY A 155 3.01 13.78 4.86
N THR A 156 2.14 13.17 5.66
CA THR A 156 2.20 13.27 7.13
C THR A 156 3.39 12.50 7.73
N VAL A 157 3.69 11.30 7.23
CA VAL A 157 4.86 10.51 7.64
C VAL A 157 6.15 11.22 7.25
N MET A 158 6.23 11.81 6.06
CA MET A 158 7.42 12.55 5.66
C MET A 158 7.61 13.80 6.51
N TYR A 159 6.54 14.56 6.79
CA TYR A 159 6.60 15.67 7.75
C TYR A 159 7.12 15.22 9.12
N TRP A 160 6.59 14.11 9.66
CA TRP A 160 7.03 13.54 10.93
C TRP A 160 8.51 13.13 10.88
N TYR A 161 8.95 12.43 9.84
CA TYR A 161 10.35 12.01 9.67
C TYR A 161 11.30 13.22 9.67
N HIS A 162 10.81 14.37 9.22
CA HIS A 162 11.59 15.60 9.22
C HIS A 162 11.59 16.37 10.54
N HIS A 163 10.66 16.11 11.46
CA HIS A 163 10.47 16.92 12.67
C HIS A 163 10.39 16.08 13.96
N TRP A 164 10.70 14.79 13.93
CA TRP A 164 10.60 13.93 15.12
C TRP A 164 11.70 14.22 16.16
N ASP A 165 12.90 14.58 15.72
CA ASP A 165 14.04 14.95 16.56
C ASP A 165 14.09 16.48 16.67
N ASN A 166 13.62 17.03 17.79
CA ASN A 166 13.54 18.48 18.08
C ASN A 166 14.94 19.15 18.25
N SER A 167 16.03 18.55 17.78
CA SER A 167 17.32 19.22 17.71
C SER A 167 17.22 20.44 16.79
N ASN A 168 17.77 21.58 17.20
CA ASN A 168 17.77 22.90 16.53
C ASN A 168 18.41 22.95 15.13
N ASP A 169 18.34 21.88 14.34
CA ASP A 169 18.63 21.93 12.92
C ASP A 169 17.47 22.67 12.25
N ALA A 170 17.68 23.97 12.05
CA ALA A 170 16.81 24.92 11.39
C ALA A 170 16.17 24.36 10.09
N PRO A 171 15.03 24.91 9.65
CA PRO A 171 14.33 24.50 8.43
C PRO A 171 15.15 24.88 7.20
N HIS A 172 16.23 24.17 6.91
CA HIS A 172 16.82 24.14 5.58
C HIS A 172 15.97 23.20 4.73
N LEU A 173 14.83 23.76 4.32
CA LEU A 173 14.03 23.28 3.22
C LEU A 173 14.95 23.18 1.98
N PHE A 174 14.95 22.01 1.35
CA PHE A 174 15.30 21.78 -0.05
C PHE A 174 16.70 22.24 -0.51
N ALA A 175 17.65 21.30 -0.59
CA ALA A 175 18.60 21.36 -1.70
C ALA A 175 17.78 21.26 -3.00
N ASP A 176 17.98 22.22 -3.89
CA ASP A 176 17.14 22.57 -5.03
C ASP A 176 16.65 21.38 -5.90
N PRO A 177 15.33 21.24 -6.14
CA PRO A 177 14.84 20.70 -7.41
C PRO A 177 15.03 21.76 -8.52
N PRO A 178 15.35 21.37 -9.77
CA PRO A 178 15.50 22.33 -10.85
C PRO A 178 14.17 23.05 -11.09
N SER A 179 14.17 24.36 -10.86
CA SER A 179 13.11 25.35 -11.13
C SER A 179 11.81 25.27 -10.29
N SER A 180 11.60 26.36 -9.54
CA SER A 180 10.50 26.68 -8.61
C SER A 180 9.10 26.77 -9.24
N PRO A 181 8.01 26.93 -8.44
CA PRO A 181 7.67 28.27 -7.90
C PRO A 181 7.52 28.31 -6.37
N ARG A 182 8.20 29.30 -5.79
CA ARG A 182 8.10 29.79 -4.40
C ARG A 182 6.67 30.30 -4.13
N SER A 183 5.95 29.74 -3.16
CA SER A 183 4.78 30.44 -2.56
C SER A 183 4.27 29.93 -1.21
N LEU A 184 4.88 28.92 -0.56
CA LEU A 184 4.30 28.34 0.68
C LEU A 184 5.10 28.55 1.97
N GLU A 185 6.21 29.29 1.93
CA GLU A 185 7.09 29.46 3.10
C GLU A 185 6.70 30.65 4.01
N SER A 186 5.71 31.48 3.64
CA SER A 186 5.42 32.75 4.33
C SER A 186 4.29 32.72 5.37
N LYS A 187 3.79 31.56 5.82
CA LYS A 187 2.65 31.50 6.78
C LYS A 187 2.86 30.76 8.10
N VAL A 188 4.10 30.34 8.43
CA VAL A 188 4.35 29.59 9.69
C VAL A 188 5.47 30.20 10.56
N SER A 189 6.00 31.38 10.23
CA SER A 189 6.96 32.09 11.08
C SER A 189 6.32 33.32 11.76
N SER A 190 5.81 33.14 12.98
CA SER A 190 5.77 34.18 14.02
C SER A 190 4.99 33.68 15.24
N VAL A 191 5.63 32.93 16.14
CA VAL A 191 5.28 32.96 17.58
C VAL A 191 6.54 32.64 18.38
N ASP A 192 7.23 33.69 18.84
CA ASP A 192 8.15 33.61 19.99
C ASP A 192 7.32 33.47 21.27
N LEU A 193 7.68 32.55 22.18
CA LEU A 193 7.51 32.76 23.62
C LEU A 193 8.27 31.74 24.50
N ASP A 194 8.83 32.29 25.57
CA ASP A 194 9.68 31.75 26.64
C ASP A 194 9.39 30.34 27.21
N ASP A 195 10.47 29.74 27.71
CA ASP A 195 10.76 28.29 27.70
C ASP A 195 10.25 27.48 28.92
N ASP A 196 9.74 28.09 30.00
CA ASP A 196 9.43 27.33 31.23
C ASP A 196 7.97 26.90 31.42
N ILE A 197 7.02 27.41 30.61
CA ILE A 197 5.61 26.97 30.58
C ILE A 197 5.36 25.91 29.47
N ALA A 198 6.37 25.67 28.62
CA ALA A 198 6.28 24.92 27.36
C ALA A 198 6.02 23.40 27.51
N ARG A 199 6.37 22.77 28.64
CA ARG A 199 6.20 21.30 28.79
C ARG A 199 4.75 20.84 28.93
N ARG A 200 3.89 21.59 29.63
CA ARG A 200 2.44 21.26 29.75
C ARG A 200 1.61 21.77 28.56
N ARG A 201 2.01 22.88 27.95
CA ARG A 201 1.37 23.42 26.73
C ARG A 201 1.80 22.69 25.46
N GLY A 202 2.98 22.08 25.46
CA GLY A 202 3.57 21.37 24.32
C GLY A 202 2.76 20.17 23.83
N SER A 203 2.05 19.45 24.70
CA SER A 203 1.12 18.38 24.28
C SER A 203 -0.05 18.93 23.45
N LYS A 204 -0.70 20.00 23.94
CA LYS A 204 -1.80 20.67 23.21
C LYS A 204 -1.29 21.33 21.91
N THR A 205 -0.14 21.99 21.95
CA THR A 205 0.44 22.64 20.75
C THR A 205 0.90 21.61 19.70
N LYS A 206 1.48 20.48 20.11
CA LYS A 206 1.83 19.38 19.20
C LYS A 206 0.59 18.74 18.59
N ALA A 207 -0.46 18.50 19.38
CA ALA A 207 -1.73 17.97 18.88
C ALA A 207 -2.40 18.93 17.87
N VAL A 208 -2.45 20.23 18.19
CA VAL A 208 -2.98 21.27 17.28
C VAL A 208 -2.17 21.31 15.98
N ARG A 209 -0.83 21.26 16.06
CA ARG A 209 0.05 21.22 14.88
C ARG A 209 -0.18 19.96 14.04
N ALA A 210 -0.32 18.79 14.66
CA ALA A 210 -0.59 17.54 13.97
C ALA A 210 -1.94 17.52 13.24
N HIS A 211 -3.00 18.05 13.86
CA HIS A 211 -4.31 18.16 13.20
C HIS A 211 -4.29 19.14 12.01
N VAL A 212 -3.58 20.27 12.13
CA VAL A 212 -3.42 21.22 11.02
C VAL A 212 -2.66 20.59 9.85
N VAL A 213 -1.61 19.83 10.11
CA VAL A 213 -0.84 19.12 9.08
C VAL A 213 -1.70 18.06 8.38
N VAL A 214 -2.44 17.25 9.14
CA VAL A 214 -3.37 16.25 8.56
C VAL A 214 -4.45 16.93 7.73
N LEU A 215 -5.06 18.01 8.23
CA LEU A 215 -6.08 18.75 7.49
C LEU A 215 -5.53 19.34 6.19
N HIS A 216 -4.30 19.86 6.22
CA HIS A 216 -3.61 20.37 5.05
C HIS A 216 -3.44 19.27 3.99
N TYR A 217 -2.90 18.11 4.36
CA TYR A 217 -2.70 17.00 3.41
C TYR A 217 -4.02 16.38 2.93
N THR A 218 -5.05 16.32 3.77
CA THR A 218 -6.40 15.91 3.35
C THR A 218 -6.96 16.87 2.30
N ARG A 219 -6.89 18.18 2.55
CA ARG A 219 -7.34 19.20 1.59
C ARG A 219 -6.52 19.19 0.30
N MET A 220 -5.20 19.04 0.41
CA MET A 220 -4.30 18.93 -0.73
C MET A 220 -4.64 17.72 -1.60
N SER A 221 -4.90 16.56 -0.98
CA SER A 221 -5.31 15.33 -1.66
C SER A 221 -6.65 15.47 -2.37
N MET A 222 -7.63 16.10 -1.73
CA MET A 222 -8.99 16.26 -2.27
C MET A 222 -9.11 17.35 -3.33
N SER A 223 -8.24 18.37 -3.33
CA SER A 223 -8.36 19.51 -4.24
C SER A 223 -7.25 19.54 -5.28
N TYR A 224 -5.99 19.65 -4.85
CA TYR A 224 -4.86 19.93 -5.75
C TYR A 224 -4.32 18.67 -6.41
N ALA A 225 -4.19 17.58 -5.65
CA ALA A 225 -3.64 16.32 -6.15
C ALA A 225 -4.71 15.36 -6.70
N LEU A 226 -5.98 15.75 -6.76
CA LEU A 226 -7.07 14.85 -7.15
C LEU A 226 -6.89 14.30 -8.58
N GLY A 227 -6.48 15.14 -9.54
CA GLY A 227 -6.22 14.69 -10.91
C GLY A 227 -5.08 13.66 -10.99
N SER A 228 -4.01 13.89 -10.23
CA SER A 228 -2.89 12.95 -10.10
C SER A 228 -3.29 11.66 -9.38
N ALA A 229 -4.14 11.75 -8.35
CA ALA A 229 -4.67 10.61 -7.62
C ALA A 229 -5.57 9.72 -8.51
N CYS A 230 -6.39 10.33 -9.36
CA CYS A 230 -7.24 9.63 -10.32
C CYS A 230 -6.43 8.90 -11.40
N LEU A 231 -5.41 9.53 -11.96
CA LEU A 231 -4.49 8.89 -12.92
C LEU A 231 -3.72 7.74 -12.26
N ALA A 232 -3.20 7.96 -11.06
CA ALA A 232 -2.49 6.95 -10.29
C ALA A 232 -3.39 5.74 -9.96
N ALA A 233 -4.67 5.96 -9.65
CA ALA A 233 -5.61 4.88 -9.33
C ALA A 233 -5.79 3.90 -10.49
N ILE A 234 -5.70 4.36 -11.73
CA ILE A 234 -5.81 3.53 -12.93
C ILE A 234 -4.47 2.86 -13.26
N PHE A 235 -3.40 3.67 -13.36
CA PHE A 235 -2.15 3.21 -13.96
C PHE A 235 -1.15 2.60 -12.97
N CYS A 236 -1.11 3.03 -11.70
CA CYS A 236 -0.14 2.48 -10.74
C CYS A 236 -0.31 0.97 -10.50
N PRO A 237 -1.53 0.40 -10.40
CA PRO A 237 -1.70 -1.05 -10.26
C PRO A 237 -1.20 -1.81 -11.50
N ILE A 238 -1.46 -1.27 -12.70
CA ILE A 238 -0.97 -1.84 -13.97
C ILE A 238 0.56 -1.80 -14.01
N ALA A 239 1.16 -0.67 -13.65
CA ALA A 239 2.61 -0.53 -13.57
C ALA A 239 3.20 -1.50 -12.55
N HIS A 240 2.54 -1.72 -11.41
CA HIS A 240 2.99 -2.68 -10.42
C HIS A 240 2.91 -4.13 -10.91
N LEU A 241 1.85 -4.49 -11.65
CA LEU A 241 1.72 -5.79 -12.29
C LEU A 241 2.83 -6.02 -13.33
N LEU A 242 3.05 -5.04 -14.20
CA LEU A 242 4.11 -5.09 -15.22
C LEU A 242 5.50 -5.17 -14.59
N TRP A 243 5.75 -4.44 -13.50
CA TRP A 243 6.99 -4.56 -12.73
C TRP A 243 7.20 -5.99 -12.26
N ASN A 244 6.18 -6.61 -11.66
CA ASN A 244 6.28 -7.98 -11.17
C ASN A 244 6.55 -8.98 -12.29
N ILE A 245 5.93 -8.81 -13.47
CA ILE A 245 6.17 -9.63 -14.66
C ILE A 245 7.61 -9.48 -15.14
N LEU A 246 8.09 -8.24 -15.30
CA LEU A 246 9.46 -7.95 -15.75
C LEU A 246 10.50 -8.51 -14.78
N ARG A 247 10.26 -8.34 -13.47
CA ARG A 247 11.13 -8.89 -12.41
C ARG A 247 11.17 -10.42 -12.46
N MET A 248 10.03 -11.08 -12.65
CA MET A 248 9.98 -12.56 -12.76
C MET A 248 10.69 -13.05 -14.02
N ALA A 249 10.57 -12.33 -15.13
CA ALA A 249 11.28 -12.64 -16.37
C ALA A 249 12.80 -12.49 -16.24
N ASN A 250 13.28 -11.54 -15.42
CA ASN A 250 14.70 -11.24 -15.27
C ASN A 250 15.41 -12.06 -14.17
N ARG A 251 14.71 -12.42 -13.08
CA ARG A 251 15.29 -12.96 -11.85
C ARG A 251 15.66 -14.45 -11.92
N ASP A 252 14.91 -15.26 -12.70
CA ASP A 252 15.09 -16.71 -12.72
C ASP A 252 15.34 -17.24 -14.15
N ASP A 253 16.28 -18.17 -14.31
CA ASP A 253 16.45 -18.97 -15.53
C ASP A 253 15.35 -20.03 -15.70
N SER A 254 14.48 -20.21 -14.71
CA SER A 254 13.40 -21.18 -14.72
C SER A 254 12.26 -20.79 -15.68
N TYR A 255 12.01 -19.50 -15.88
CA TYR A 255 10.94 -18.99 -16.74
C TYR A 255 11.45 -18.53 -18.12
N ARG A 256 12.21 -19.39 -18.82
CA ARG A 256 12.74 -19.08 -20.16
C ARG A 256 11.66 -18.62 -21.14
N TRP A 257 10.48 -19.24 -21.09
CA TRP A 257 9.35 -18.89 -21.96
C TRP A 257 8.85 -17.46 -21.72
N LEU A 258 8.75 -17.03 -20.45
CA LEU A 258 8.31 -15.68 -20.09
C LEU A 258 9.32 -14.64 -20.58
N ARG A 259 10.61 -14.95 -20.47
CA ARG A 259 11.70 -14.09 -20.94
C ARG A 259 11.63 -13.84 -22.45
N VAL A 260 11.32 -14.86 -23.25
CA VAL A 260 11.18 -14.72 -24.71
C VAL A 260 10.03 -13.77 -25.06
N VAL A 261 8.89 -13.87 -24.37
CA VAL A 261 7.71 -13.04 -24.61
C VAL A 261 7.90 -11.60 -24.13
N VAL A 262 8.55 -11.40 -22.98
CA VAL A 262 8.69 -10.07 -22.36
C VAL A 262 9.81 -9.24 -23.00
N ARG A 263 10.90 -9.87 -23.45
CA ARG A 263 12.06 -9.19 -24.07
C ARG A 263 11.72 -8.11 -25.10
N PRO A 264 10.87 -8.35 -26.13
CA PRO A 264 10.59 -7.34 -27.15
C PRO A 264 9.83 -6.12 -26.60
N VAL A 265 9.05 -6.27 -25.53
CA VAL A 265 8.22 -5.19 -24.94
C VAL A 265 8.86 -4.61 -23.68
N ALA A 266 9.97 -5.19 -23.21
CA ALA A 266 10.62 -4.78 -21.97
C ALA A 266 10.95 -3.28 -21.90
N PRO A 267 11.50 -2.62 -22.94
CA PRO A 267 11.78 -1.18 -22.89
C PRO A 267 10.52 -0.31 -22.76
N SER A 268 9.43 -0.71 -23.41
CA SER A 268 8.13 -0.02 -23.32
C SER A 268 7.51 -0.20 -21.95
N ILE A 269 7.59 -1.41 -21.39
CA ILE A 269 7.15 -1.71 -20.02
C ILE A 269 7.95 -0.89 -19.01
N GLU A 270 9.27 -0.81 -19.17
CA GLU A 270 10.14 -0.07 -18.29
C GLU A 270 9.83 1.42 -18.31
N THR A 271 9.69 2.02 -19.50
CA THR A 271 9.24 3.41 -19.64
C THR A 271 7.88 3.62 -18.96
N PHE A 272 6.90 2.73 -19.18
CA PHE A 272 5.59 2.84 -18.54
C PHE A 272 5.68 2.77 -17.01
N ILE A 273 6.52 1.88 -16.48
CA ILE A 273 6.78 1.76 -15.04
C ILE A 273 7.42 3.05 -14.49
N GLN A 274 8.40 3.62 -15.21
CA GLN A 274 9.05 4.87 -14.84
C GLN A 274 8.04 6.00 -14.67
N LEU A 275 7.05 6.10 -15.56
CA LEU A 275 6.02 7.14 -15.48
C LEU A 275 4.97 6.90 -14.38
N TYR A 276 4.58 5.65 -14.10
CA TYR A 276 3.39 5.35 -13.28
C TYR A 276 3.68 4.52 -12.01
N HIS A 277 4.91 4.43 -11.55
CA HIS A 277 5.23 3.68 -10.33
C HIS A 277 4.64 4.32 -9.06
N LYS A 278 4.28 3.48 -8.09
CA LYS A 278 3.62 3.87 -6.83
C LYS A 278 4.40 4.84 -5.92
N TYR A 279 5.71 4.99 -6.10
CA TYR A 279 6.54 5.92 -5.30
C TYR A 279 6.38 7.38 -5.73
N SER A 280 5.88 7.65 -6.94
CA SER A 280 5.58 9.01 -7.40
C SER A 280 4.56 9.70 -6.49
N LEU A 281 3.59 8.96 -5.94
CA LEU A 281 2.61 9.50 -4.99
C LEU A 281 3.24 10.04 -3.70
N VAL A 282 4.33 9.43 -3.24
CA VAL A 282 5.09 9.91 -2.07
C VAL A 282 5.71 11.28 -2.39
N PHE A 283 6.23 11.45 -3.61
CA PHE A 283 6.78 12.72 -4.06
C PHE A 283 5.71 13.78 -4.30
N VAL A 284 4.56 13.42 -4.87
CA VAL A 284 3.43 14.34 -5.03
C VAL A 284 2.99 14.88 -3.68
N ALA A 285 2.78 14.00 -2.68
CA ALA A 285 2.41 14.42 -1.34
C ALA A 285 3.51 15.24 -0.65
N GLY A 286 4.77 14.89 -0.90
CA GLY A 286 5.92 15.50 -0.27
C GLY A 286 6.32 16.88 -0.76
N PHE A 287 6.41 17.01 -2.08
CA PHE A 287 6.98 18.15 -2.77
C PHE A 287 5.91 18.99 -3.49
N GLY A 288 4.66 18.52 -3.56
CA GLY A 288 3.55 19.27 -4.15
C GLY A 288 3.65 19.46 -5.67
N GLN A 289 4.44 18.64 -6.35
CA GLN A 289 4.67 18.72 -7.79
C GLN A 289 3.65 17.91 -8.59
N SER A 290 3.64 18.09 -9.91
CA SER A 290 2.83 17.27 -10.82
C SER A 290 3.23 15.79 -10.75
N PHE A 291 2.31 14.88 -11.06
CA PHE A 291 2.57 13.43 -11.04
C PHE A 291 3.73 13.02 -11.94
N ALA A 292 3.82 13.58 -13.16
CA ALA A 292 4.85 13.23 -14.12
C ALA A 292 6.25 13.68 -13.66
N THR A 293 6.37 14.91 -13.16
CA THR A 293 7.63 15.42 -12.59
C THR A 293 8.02 14.60 -11.36
N SER A 294 7.07 14.35 -10.47
CA SER A 294 7.28 13.53 -9.27
C SER A 294 7.73 12.11 -9.59
N ALA A 295 7.23 11.52 -10.68
CA ALA A 295 7.66 10.20 -11.13
C ALA A 295 9.10 10.24 -11.66
N ALA A 296 9.44 11.20 -12.51
CA ALA A 296 10.80 11.34 -13.02
C ALA A 296 11.82 11.55 -11.89
N ASP A 297 11.52 12.45 -10.95
CA ASP A 297 12.40 12.75 -9.81
C ASP A 297 12.51 11.57 -8.84
N ALA A 298 11.39 10.87 -8.56
CA ALA A 298 11.38 9.67 -7.74
C ALA A 298 12.23 8.56 -8.35
N TRP A 299 12.08 8.32 -9.66
CA TRP A 299 12.85 7.31 -10.36
C TRP A 299 14.34 7.61 -10.32
N LYS A 300 14.72 8.85 -10.65
CA LYS A 300 16.10 9.31 -10.60
C LYS A 300 16.70 9.12 -9.21
N LEU A 301 16.01 9.56 -8.15
CA LEU A 301 16.49 9.40 -6.79
C LEU A 301 16.65 7.92 -6.40
N MET A 302 15.68 7.08 -6.77
CA MET A 302 15.73 5.64 -6.47
C MET A 302 16.91 4.95 -7.16
N HIS A 303 17.21 5.36 -8.39
CA HIS A 303 18.34 4.86 -9.17
C HIS A 303 19.67 5.34 -8.57
N ASP A 304 19.85 6.66 -8.43
CA ASP A 304 21.08 7.30 -7.95
C ASP A 304 21.48 6.83 -6.53
N ARG A 305 20.51 6.52 -5.68
CA ARG A 305 20.72 6.08 -4.29
C ARG A 305 20.64 4.57 -4.10
N GLY A 306 20.42 3.79 -5.16
CA GLY A 306 20.34 2.33 -5.09
C GLY A 306 19.15 1.78 -4.29
N ILE A 307 18.07 2.55 -4.15
CA ILE A 307 16.88 2.19 -3.35
C ILE A 307 16.11 1.03 -3.96
N GLU A 308 16.24 0.83 -5.28
CA GLU A 308 15.62 -0.31 -5.97
C GLU A 308 15.99 -1.66 -5.33
N ALA A 309 17.20 -1.84 -4.82
CA ALA A 309 17.59 -3.07 -4.13
C ALA A 309 16.86 -3.27 -2.80
N ILE A 310 16.59 -2.18 -2.06
CA ILE A 310 15.78 -2.21 -0.84
C ILE A 310 14.33 -2.60 -1.20
N VAL A 311 13.81 -2.02 -2.28
CA VAL A 311 12.46 -2.33 -2.80
C VAL A 311 12.35 -3.77 -3.32
N ASP A 312 13.42 -4.31 -3.87
CA ASP A 312 13.50 -5.70 -4.34
C ASP A 312 13.57 -6.73 -3.20
N ASP A 313 14.15 -6.33 -2.06
CA ASP A 313 14.23 -7.11 -0.81
C ASP A 313 12.99 -6.90 0.10
N ASP A 314 12.06 -6.00 -0.27
CA ASP A 314 10.87 -5.71 0.54
C ASP A 314 9.89 -6.90 0.59
N LEU A 315 9.76 -7.49 1.78
CA LEU A 315 8.78 -8.53 2.09
C LEU A 315 7.50 -7.96 2.74
N THR A 316 7.53 -6.72 3.24
CA THR A 316 6.43 -6.11 4.01
C THR A 316 5.17 -6.02 3.18
N SER A 317 5.30 -5.58 1.92
CA SER A 317 4.18 -5.40 1.00
C SER A 317 3.41 -6.69 0.77
N ARG A 318 4.10 -7.84 0.71
CA ARG A 318 3.45 -9.13 0.48
C ARG A 318 2.83 -9.73 1.75
N LEU A 319 3.44 -9.52 2.91
CA LEU A 319 2.82 -9.92 4.19
C LEU A 319 1.52 -9.14 4.44
N LEU A 320 1.48 -7.85 4.12
CA LEU A 320 0.24 -7.07 4.18
C LEU A 320 -0.82 -7.56 3.17
N LEU A 321 -0.40 -8.05 1.99
CA LEU A 321 -1.29 -8.66 1.00
C LEU A 321 -1.91 -9.98 1.52
N PHE A 322 -1.17 -10.80 2.26
CA PHE A 322 -1.68 -12.05 2.83
C PHE A 322 -2.86 -11.85 3.79
N VAL A 323 -2.90 -10.71 4.48
CA VAL A 323 -4.02 -10.33 5.34
C VAL A 323 -5.28 -10.07 4.48
N ALA A 324 -5.13 -9.37 3.37
CA ALA A 324 -6.21 -9.09 2.43
C ALA A 324 -6.70 -10.37 1.71
N ASN A 325 -5.79 -11.25 1.29
CA ASN A 325 -6.13 -12.56 0.73
C ASN A 325 -6.91 -13.42 1.73
N GLY A 326 -6.52 -13.41 3.00
CA GLY A 326 -7.23 -14.11 4.07
C GLY A 326 -8.66 -13.59 4.28
N CYS A 327 -8.83 -12.26 4.29
CA CYS A 327 -10.17 -11.64 4.34
C CYS A 327 -11.03 -12.06 3.15
N ALA A 328 -10.48 -11.92 1.93
CA ALA A 328 -11.17 -12.24 0.70
C ALA A 328 -11.61 -13.71 0.65
N GLY A 329 -10.71 -14.62 1.03
CA GLY A 329 -10.96 -16.05 1.11
C GLY A 329 -12.05 -16.44 2.10
N THR A 330 -11.99 -15.88 3.33
CA THR A 330 -13.02 -16.13 4.36
C THR A 330 -14.37 -15.58 3.93
N MET A 331 -14.44 -14.37 3.38
CA MET A 331 -15.69 -13.77 2.89
C MET A 331 -16.28 -14.57 1.73
N GLY A 332 -15.43 -14.99 0.78
CA GLY A 332 -15.84 -15.85 -0.33
C GLY A 332 -16.42 -17.18 0.15
N THR A 333 -15.76 -17.82 1.11
CA THR A 333 -16.20 -19.11 1.69
C THR A 333 -17.56 -18.96 2.38
N LEU A 334 -17.71 -17.94 3.24
CA LEU A 334 -18.97 -17.68 3.94
C LEU A 334 -20.11 -17.41 2.96
N CYS A 335 -19.87 -16.59 1.94
CA CYS A 335 -20.89 -16.29 0.92
C CYS A 335 -21.29 -17.55 0.13
N ASN A 336 -20.32 -18.40 -0.22
CA ASN A 336 -20.59 -19.63 -0.94
C ASN A 336 -21.48 -20.60 -0.14
N ILE A 337 -21.24 -20.71 1.17
CA ILE A 337 -22.06 -21.52 2.08
C ILE A 337 -23.46 -20.94 2.21
N VAL A 338 -23.59 -19.64 2.42
CA VAL A 338 -24.91 -18.97 2.55
C VAL A 338 -25.76 -19.14 1.27
N LEU A 339 -25.13 -19.19 0.10
CA LEU A 339 -25.80 -19.35 -1.20
C LEU A 339 -25.89 -20.81 -1.67
N LEU A 340 -25.79 -21.78 -0.76
CA LEU A 340 -26.01 -23.20 -1.07
C LEU A 340 -27.40 -23.40 -1.70
N GLY A 341 -27.44 -24.10 -2.85
CA GLY A 341 -28.68 -24.35 -3.59
C GLY A 341 -29.12 -23.23 -4.55
N SER A 342 -28.46 -22.07 -4.55
CA SER A 342 -28.76 -20.97 -5.48
C SER A 342 -27.89 -21.01 -6.73
N HIS A 343 -28.46 -20.68 -7.90
CA HIS A 343 -27.70 -20.43 -9.13
C HIS A 343 -26.70 -19.26 -9.00
N LEU A 344 -26.86 -18.41 -7.99
CA LEU A 344 -25.99 -17.26 -7.75
C LEU A 344 -24.71 -17.62 -6.98
N ARG A 345 -24.54 -18.88 -6.56
CA ARG A 345 -23.48 -19.34 -5.66
C ARG A 345 -22.06 -18.93 -6.08
N VAL A 346 -21.66 -19.24 -7.32
CA VAL A 346 -20.30 -18.93 -7.81
C VAL A 346 -20.08 -17.42 -7.94
N TYR A 347 -21.05 -16.70 -8.50
CA TYR A 347 -20.95 -15.26 -8.68
C TYR A 347 -20.92 -14.51 -7.34
N GLY A 348 -21.80 -14.85 -6.39
CA GLY A 348 -21.79 -14.25 -5.05
C GLY A 348 -20.47 -14.50 -4.32
N THR A 349 -19.83 -15.64 -4.58
CA THR A 349 -18.48 -15.96 -4.08
C THR A 349 -17.44 -15.00 -4.66
N ILE A 350 -17.47 -14.73 -5.97
CA ILE A 350 -16.53 -13.80 -6.62
C ILE A 350 -16.73 -12.36 -6.11
N VAL A 351 -17.97 -11.88 -6.06
CA VAL A 351 -18.28 -10.53 -5.60
C VAL A 351 -17.87 -10.34 -4.13
N SER A 352 -18.20 -11.30 -3.26
CA SER A 352 -17.80 -11.24 -1.85
C SER A 352 -16.29 -11.34 -1.65
N PHE A 353 -15.59 -12.12 -2.47
CA PHE A 353 -14.12 -12.17 -2.49
C PHE A 353 -13.53 -10.80 -2.86
N LEU A 354 -13.98 -10.19 -3.97
CA LEU A 354 -13.48 -8.88 -4.41
C LEU A 354 -13.73 -7.80 -3.37
N VAL A 355 -14.97 -7.70 -2.87
CA VAL A 355 -15.32 -6.72 -1.83
C VAL A 355 -14.50 -6.94 -0.56
N GLY A 356 -14.36 -8.18 -0.10
CA GLY A 356 -13.54 -8.52 1.07
C GLY A 356 -12.06 -8.17 0.88
N TYR A 357 -11.53 -8.39 -0.33
CA TYR A 357 -10.17 -8.03 -0.69
C TYR A 357 -9.95 -6.52 -0.62
N PHE A 358 -10.78 -5.70 -1.29
CA PHE A 358 -10.58 -4.25 -1.33
C PHE A 358 -10.75 -3.60 0.05
N VAL A 359 -11.75 -4.02 0.83
CA VAL A 359 -11.96 -3.50 2.19
C VAL A 359 -10.74 -3.75 3.08
N CYS A 360 -10.17 -4.96 3.03
CA CYS A 360 -9.00 -5.29 3.82
C CYS A 360 -7.72 -4.68 3.27
N GLN A 361 -7.58 -4.59 1.95
CA GLN A 361 -6.42 -3.98 1.31
C GLN A 361 -6.36 -2.47 1.58
N ALA A 362 -7.50 -1.79 1.63
CA ALA A 362 -7.56 -0.38 2.01
C ALA A 362 -7.03 -0.18 3.44
N ALA A 363 -7.38 -1.07 4.37
CA ALA A 363 -6.91 -1.02 5.76
C ALA A 363 -5.39 -1.21 5.87
N THR A 364 -4.81 -2.16 5.13
CA THR A 364 -3.36 -2.42 5.16
C THR A 364 -2.55 -1.41 4.33
N THR A 365 -3.21 -0.58 3.52
CA THR A 365 -2.56 0.43 2.67
C THR A 365 -1.79 1.45 3.52
N MET A 366 -2.31 1.87 4.67
CA MET A 366 -1.61 2.83 5.54
C MET A 366 -0.24 2.31 5.99
N MET A 367 -0.15 1.05 6.45
CA MET A 367 1.14 0.47 6.84
C MET A 367 2.07 0.34 5.63
N ASN A 368 1.55 -0.11 4.50
CA ASN A 368 2.32 -0.29 3.27
C ASN A 368 2.93 1.03 2.77
N ILE A 369 2.13 2.11 2.76
CA ILE A 369 2.59 3.43 2.34
C ILE A 369 3.59 4.02 3.32
N THR A 370 3.42 3.77 4.63
CA THR A 370 4.40 4.21 5.64
C THR A 370 5.78 3.60 5.36
N VAL A 371 5.85 2.29 5.08
CA VAL A 371 7.11 1.63 4.69
C VAL A 371 7.74 2.28 3.46
N LYS A 372 6.96 2.47 2.38
CA LYS A 372 7.47 3.09 1.15
C LYS A 372 7.95 4.52 1.36
N THR A 373 7.23 5.28 2.20
CA THR A 373 7.61 6.65 2.54
C THR A 373 8.93 6.65 3.29
N LEU A 374 9.14 5.72 4.23
CA LEU A 374 10.43 5.56 4.93
C LEU A 374 11.58 5.22 3.97
N PHE A 375 11.35 4.43 2.91
CA PHE A 375 12.37 4.16 1.89
C PHE A 375 12.80 5.44 1.16
N ILE A 376 11.85 6.29 0.78
CA ILE A 376 12.13 7.57 0.14
C ILE A 376 12.81 8.53 1.13
N CYS A 377 12.30 8.64 2.36
CA CYS A 377 12.91 9.46 3.40
C CYS A 377 14.36 9.07 3.69
N PHE A 378 14.67 7.77 3.67
CA PHE A 378 16.04 7.25 3.76
C PHE A 378 16.90 7.71 2.57
N ALA A 379 16.36 7.65 1.35
CA ALA A 379 17.07 8.08 0.14
C ALA A 379 17.46 9.57 0.16
N VAL A 380 16.59 10.42 0.73
CA VAL A 380 16.84 11.86 0.83
C VAL A 380 17.78 12.19 1.99
N HIS A 381 17.49 11.67 3.20
CA HIS A 381 18.26 11.98 4.42
C HIS A 381 18.55 10.70 5.23
N PRO A 382 19.61 9.94 4.85
CA PRO A 382 19.92 8.65 5.48
C PRO A 382 20.39 8.80 6.94
N ALA A 383 21.01 9.93 7.29
CA ALA A 383 21.53 10.21 8.64
C ALA A 383 20.42 10.32 9.72
N ARG A 384 19.18 10.62 9.33
CA ARG A 384 18.07 10.68 10.29
C ARG A 384 17.56 9.28 10.64
N LEU A 385 17.58 8.36 9.68
CA LEU A 385 17.20 6.97 9.93
C LEU A 385 18.21 6.28 10.86
N SER A 386 19.50 6.61 10.78
CA SER A 386 20.51 6.03 11.68
C SER A 386 20.27 6.38 13.15
N ARG A 387 19.80 7.61 13.44
CA ARG A 387 19.39 8.03 14.78
C ARG A 387 18.08 7.37 15.22
N LEU A 388 17.14 7.19 14.29
CA LEU A 388 15.81 6.64 14.58
C LEU A 388 15.84 5.12 14.83
N ASN A 389 16.51 4.38 13.95
CA ASN A 389 16.71 2.95 14.07
C ASN A 389 18.00 2.52 13.35
N PRO A 390 19.11 2.30 14.10
CA PRO A 390 20.41 1.98 13.48
C PRO A 390 20.41 0.62 12.77
N ILE A 391 19.61 -0.35 13.23
CA ILE A 391 19.54 -1.70 12.63
C ILE A 391 18.97 -1.62 11.21
N ILE A 392 17.86 -0.89 11.03
CA ILE A 392 17.23 -0.70 9.72
C ILE A 392 18.17 0.08 8.80
N TYR A 393 18.77 1.15 9.32
CA TYR A 393 19.74 1.95 8.58
C TYR A 393 20.89 1.09 8.03
N HIS A 394 21.56 0.29 8.86
CA HIS A 394 22.70 -0.52 8.42
C HIS A 394 22.34 -1.51 7.32
N ARG A 395 21.16 -2.16 7.39
CA ARG A 395 20.73 -3.08 6.34
C ARG A 395 20.40 -2.35 5.03
N PHE A 396 19.67 -1.24 5.09
CA PHE A 396 19.36 -0.45 3.90
C PHE A 396 20.62 0.05 3.22
N MET A 397 21.57 0.57 4.00
CA MET A 397 22.83 1.07 3.48
C MET A 397 23.64 -0.03 2.77
N ARG A 398 23.72 -1.22 3.39
CA ARG A 398 24.38 -2.38 2.78
C ARG A 398 23.73 -2.79 1.44
N LEU A 399 22.40 -2.81 1.38
CA LEU A 399 21.68 -3.18 0.15
C LEU A 399 21.88 -2.15 -0.97
N SER A 400 21.83 -0.86 -0.64
CA SER A 400 22.07 0.22 -1.62
C SER A 400 23.51 0.18 -2.16
N GLU A 401 24.50 -0.06 -1.30
CA GLU A 401 25.89 -0.17 -1.72
C GLU A 401 26.11 -1.37 -2.65
N LEU A 402 25.61 -2.55 -2.26
CA LEU A 402 25.74 -3.77 -3.06
C LEU A 402 25.19 -3.58 -4.48
N LYS A 403 24.07 -2.86 -4.61
CA LYS A 403 23.53 -2.49 -5.92
C LYS A 403 24.49 -1.58 -6.68
N SER A 404 24.96 -0.51 -6.06
CA SER A 404 25.90 0.44 -6.68
C SER A 404 27.22 -0.20 -7.12
N PHE A 405 27.67 -1.25 -6.42
CA PHE A 405 28.85 -2.04 -6.80
C PHE A 405 28.53 -3.00 -7.94
N GLY A 406 27.38 -3.68 -7.89
CA GLY A 406 26.95 -4.57 -8.96
C GLY A 406 26.77 -3.88 -10.31
N GLU A 407 26.29 -2.63 -10.32
CA GLU A 407 26.16 -1.81 -11.53
C GLU A 407 27.52 -1.30 -12.05
N ARG A 408 28.49 -1.01 -11.18
CA ARG A 408 29.86 -0.62 -11.60
C ARG A 408 30.64 -1.73 -12.29
N HIS A 409 30.25 -2.99 -12.10
CA HIS A 409 30.93 -4.16 -12.65
C HIS A 409 30.20 -4.84 -13.83
N ARG A 410 29.07 -4.27 -14.27
CA ARG A 410 28.38 -4.65 -15.52
C ARG A 410 28.67 -3.62 -16.60
#